data_AF-A0A7C0YJ85-F1
#
_entry.id   AF-A0A7C0YJ85-F1
#
_cell.length_a   1.000
_cell.length_b   1.000
_cell.length_c   1.000
_cell.angle_alpha   90.00
_cell.angle_beta   90.00
_cell.angle_gamma   90.00
#
_symmetry.space_group_name_H-M   'P 1'
#
loop_
_entity.id
_entity.type
_entity.pdbx_description
1 polymer ?
#
loop_
_entity_poly.entity_id
_entity_poly.type
_entity_poly.pdbx_seq_one_letter_code
_entity_poly.pdbx_strand_id
1 'polypeptide(L)' 'MNLLAETVKVASILNDLKIPYALVGGLACILLGVRRFTEDIDIIFEINSIDVLKKLYERLRSEGYEVGWSGFYSARPLYY' A
#
# COMPACT_ATOMS: atom_id res chain seq x y z
N MET A 1 16.62 -5.12 4.72
CA MET A 1 15.63 -4.14 4.22
C MET A 1 15.18 -3.28 5.39
N ASN A 2 15.09 -1.96 5.24
CA ASN A 2 14.62 -1.07 6.30
C ASN A 2 13.13 -0.77 6.07
N LEU A 3 12.24 -1.39 6.86
CA LEU A 3 10.79 -1.27 6.68
C LEU A 3 10.28 0.17 6.76
N LEU A 4 10.89 1.01 7.60
CA LEU A 4 10.50 2.43 7.69
C LEU A 4 10.89 3.19 6.41
N ALA A 5 12.09 2.94 5.88
CA ALA A 5 12.54 3.56 4.64
C ALA A 5 11.67 3.14 3.45
N GLU A 6 11.33 1.86 3.34
CA GLU A 6 10.42 1.36 2.30
C GLU A 6 9.02 1.94 2.45
N THR A 7 8.49 2.03 3.67
CA THR A 7 7.18 2.66 3.93
C THR A 7 7.16 4.12 3.50
N VAL A 8 8.20 4.90 3.84
CA VAL A 8 8.30 6.31 3.44
C VAL A 8 8.40 6.44 1.92
N LYS A 9 9.14 5.54 1.25
CA LYS A 9 9.23 5.55 -0.21
C LYS A 9 7.88 5.28 -0.87
N VAL A 10 7.17 4.23 -0.45
CA VAL A 10 5.83 3.91 -1.01
C VAL A 10 4.83 5.02 -0.69
N ALA A 11 4.85 5.56 0.52
CA ALA A 11 4.04 6.72 0.91
C ALA A 11 4.30 7.94 0.01
N SER A 12 5.56 8.23 -0.33
CA SER A 12 5.91 9.31 -1.26
C SER A 12 5.34 9.09 -2.65
N ILE A 13 5.40 7.85 -3.18
CA ILE A 13 4.83 7.51 -4.50
C ILE A 13 3.31 7.74 -4.51
N LEU A 14 2.62 7.30 -3.45
CA LEU A 14 1.16 7.49 -3.33
C LEU A 14 0.80 8.97 -3.19
N ASN A 15 1.58 9.75 -2.43
CA ASN A 15 1.41 11.19 -2.31
C ASN A 15 1.60 11.91 -3.67
N ASP A 16 2.67 11.58 -4.41
CA ASP A 16 2.95 12.16 -5.74
C ASP A 16 1.79 11.93 -6.71
N LEU A 17 1.20 10.73 -6.66
CA LEU A 17 0.06 10.33 -7.49
C LEU A 17 -1.29 10.80 -6.93
N LYS A 18 -1.32 11.47 -5.77
CA LYS A 18 -2.51 11.93 -5.06
C LYS A 18 -3.51 10.79 -4.78
N ILE A 19 -2.99 9.60 -4.45
CA ILE A 19 -3.78 8.42 -4.12
C ILE A 19 -4.02 8.44 -2.60
N PRO A 20 -5.27 8.49 -2.12
CA PRO A 20 -5.56 8.32 -0.70
C PRO A 20 -5.17 6.92 -0.23
N TYR A 21 -4.50 6.82 0.92
CA TYR A 21 -4.07 5.56 1.49
C TYR A 21 -4.05 5.59 3.02
N ALA A 22 -3.99 4.40 3.62
CA ALA A 22 -3.71 4.22 5.03
C ALA A 22 -2.69 3.11 5.21
N LEU A 23 -1.70 3.36 6.07
CA LEU A 23 -0.84 2.31 6.59
C LEU A 23 -1.64 1.47 7.58
N VAL A 24 -1.64 0.15 7.39
CA VAL A 24 -2.36 -0.80 8.25
C VAL A 24 -1.40 -1.91 8.71
N GLY A 25 -1.94 -2.96 9.32
CA GLY A 25 -1.17 -4.15 9.66
C GLY A 25 -0.16 -3.94 10.78
N GLY A 26 0.93 -4.71 10.73
CA GLY A 26 1.89 -4.81 11.83
C GLY A 26 2.65 -3.52 12.10
N LEU A 27 3.13 -2.85 11.05
CA LEU A 27 3.88 -1.61 11.19
C LEU A 27 3.00 -0.48 11.76
N ALA A 28 1.74 -0.37 11.35
CA ALA A 28 0.81 0.60 11.93
C ALA A 28 0.64 0.41 13.44
N CYS A 29 0.47 -0.83 13.91
CA CYS A 29 0.39 -1.13 15.33
C CYS A 29 1.66 -0.71 16.10
N ILE A 30 2.84 -0.94 15.52
CA ILE A 30 4.12 -0.56 16.14
C ILE A 30 4.20 0.97 16.30
N LEU A 31 3.83 1.73 15.26
CA LEU A 31 3.80 3.20 15.33
C LEU A 31 2.80 3.73 16.35
N LEU A 32 1.76 2.96 16.67
CA LEU A 32 0.76 3.25 17.72
C LEU A 32 1.18 2.74 19.11
N GLY A 33 2.43 2.30 19.28
CA GLY A 33 2.99 1.90 20.58
C GLY A 33 2.73 0.45 20.97
N VAL A 34 2.14 -0.36 20.08
CA VAL A 34 1.95 -1.80 20.32
C VAL A 34 3.24 -2.55 20.04
N ARG A 35 3.75 -3.28 21.03
CA ARG A 35 4.94 -4.13 20.87
C ARG A 35 4.59 -5.40 20.09
N ARG A 36 5.09 -5.50 18.86
CA ARG A 36 5.00 -6.69 18.00
C ARG A 36 6.14 -6.71 16.98
N PHE A 37 6.30 -7.85 16.32
CA PHE A 37 7.16 -7.98 15.13
C PHE A 37 6.31 -7.98 13.86
N THR A 38 6.92 -7.56 12.75
CA THR A 38 6.35 -7.58 11.40
C THR A 38 7.53 -7.69 10.42
N GLU A 39 7.34 -8.39 9.31
CA GLU A 39 8.39 -8.58 8.29
C GLU A 39 8.10 -7.79 7.01
N ASP A 40 6.90 -7.25 6.90
CA ASP A 40 6.32 -6.59 5.74
C ASP A 40 5.60 -5.28 6.14
N ILE A 41 5.09 -4.61 5.11
CA ILE A 41 4.30 -3.38 5.22
C ILE A 41 2.96 -3.60 4.50
N ASP A 42 1.87 -3.21 5.16
CA ASP A 42 0.53 -3.33 4.61
C ASP A 42 -0.05 -1.94 4.37
N ILE A 43 -0.47 -1.66 3.15
CA ILE A 43 -1.09 -0.38 2.79
C ILE A 43 -2.39 -0.65 2.05
N ILE A 44 -3.48 -0.04 2.53
CA ILE A 44 -4.73 0.04 1.78
C ILE A 44 -4.78 1.39 1.07
N PHE A 45 -5.31 1.42 -0.14
CA PHE A 45 -5.41 2.64 -0.93
C PHE A 45 -6.65 2.63 -1.82
N GLU A 46 -7.11 3.81 -2.18
CA GLU A 46 -8.31 4.00 -2.99
C GLU A 46 -7.94 4.21 -4.45
N ILE A 47 -8.47 3.36 -5.34
CA ILE A 47 -8.29 3.50 -6.78
C ILE A 47 -9.63 3.79 -7.43
N ASN A 48 -9.72 4.96 -8.06
CA ASN A 48 -10.93 5.43 -8.73
C ASN A 48 -10.83 5.39 -10.26
N SER A 49 -9.66 5.01 -10.81
CA SER A 49 -9.47 4.88 -12.26
C SER A 49 -8.36 3.89 -12.60
N ILE A 50 -8.54 3.17 -13.71
CA ILE A 50 -7.55 2.27 -14.28
C ILE A 50 -6.25 2.99 -14.66
N ASP A 51 -6.32 4.27 -15.06
CA ASP A 51 -5.13 5.03 -15.44
C ASP A 51 -4.25 5.36 -14.24
N VAL A 52 -4.86 5.61 -13.09
CA VAL A 52 -4.13 5.80 -11.83
C VAL A 52 -3.45 4.50 -11.41
N LEU A 53 -4.14 3.36 -11.53
CA LEU A 53 -3.55 2.05 -11.26
C LEU A 53 -2.34 1.77 -12.17
N LYS A 54 -2.43 2.09 -13.47
CA LYS A 54 -1.30 1.94 -14.41
C LYS A 54 -0.10 2.80 -14.02
N LYS A 55 -0.33 4.07 -13.68
CA LYS A 55 0.74 4.97 -13.22
C LYS A 55 1.40 4.48 -11.93
N LEU A 56 0.62 3.96 -10.99
CA LEU A 56 1.14 3.36 -9.76
C LEU A 56 1.99 2.14 -10.08
N TYR A 57 1.50 1.23 -10.94
CA TYR A 57 2.23 0.05 -11.38
C TYR A 57 3.59 0.42 -12.02
N GLU A 58 3.59 1.37 -12.96
CA GLU A 58 4.80 1.83 -13.65
C GLU A 58 5.79 2.48 -12.67
N ARG A 59 5.31 3.34 -11.77
CA ARG A 59 6.17 4.01 -10.78
C ARG A 59 6.79 3.01 -9.82
N LEU A 60 6.02 2.04 -9.30
CA LEU A 60 6.56 0.98 -8.44
C LEU A 60 7.62 0.13 -9.17
N ARG A 61 7.36 -0.27 -10.42
CA ARG A 61 8.34 -0.99 -11.24
C ARG A 61 9.63 -0.19 -11.45
N SER A 62 9.52 1.12 -11.70
CA SER A 62 10.69 1.99 -11.90
C SER A 62 11.58 2.13 -10.65
N GLU A 63 10.99 1.94 -9.46
CA GLU A 63 11.70 1.94 -8.17
C GLU A 63 12.25 0.57 -7.79
N GLY A 64 12.12 -0.43 -8.67
CA GLY A 64 12.65 -1.78 -8.49
C GLY A 64 11.70 -2.76 -7.81
N TYR A 65 10.44 -2.39 -7.55
CA TYR A 65 9.47 -3.31 -6.98
C TYR A 65 8.98 -4.32 -8.01
N GLU A 66 8.92 -5.59 -7.61
CA GLU A 66 8.19 -6.60 -8.35
C GLU A 66 6.71 -6.50 -8.00
N VAL A 67 5.88 -6.16 -9.00
CA VAL A 67 4.43 -6.14 -8.83
C VAL A 67 3.86 -7.44 -9.36
N GLY A 68 3.53 -8.32 -8.44
CA GLY A 68 2.86 -9.60 -8.70
C GLY A 68 1.40 -9.57 -8.27
N TRP A 69 0.70 -10.66 -8.55
CA TRP A 69 -0.65 -10.92 -8.07
C TRP A 69 -0.63 -12.08 -7.07
N SER A 70 -0.89 -11.79 -5.79
CA SER A 70 -1.06 -12.83 -4.75
C SER A 70 -2.52 -13.05 -4.33
N GLY A 71 -3.44 -12.18 -4.79
CA GLY A 71 -4.90 -12.33 -4.71
C GLY A 71 -5.56 -12.02 -3.36
N PHE A 72 -6.66 -11.26 -3.39
CA PHE A 72 -7.96 -11.56 -2.74
C PHE A 72 -9.05 -10.62 -3.31
N TYR A 73 -10.24 -11.15 -3.59
CA TYR A 73 -11.45 -10.39 -3.95
C TYR A 73 -12.43 -10.44 -2.78
N SER A 74 -13.04 -9.30 -2.42
CA SER A 74 -14.30 -9.31 -1.68
C SER A 74 -15.26 -8.29 -2.28
N ALA A 75 -16.33 -8.77 -2.90
CA ALA A 75 -17.50 -7.98 -3.24
C ALA A 75 -18.56 -8.23 -2.18
N ARG A 76 -18.97 -7.20 -1.43
CA ARG A 76 -20.21 -7.25 -0.65
C ARG A 76 -21.29 -6.55 -1.48
N PRO A 77 -22.45 -7.18 -1.71
CA PRO A 77 -23.59 -6.45 -2.23
C PRO A 77 -23.97 -5.37 -1.20
N LEU A 78 -24.31 -4.18 -1.68
CA LEU A 78 -25.04 -3.21 -0.89
C LEU A 78 -26.42 -3.84 -0.58
N TYR A 79 -26.60 -4.36 0.63
CA TYR A 79 -27.94 -4.57 1.15
C TYR A 79 -28.51 -3.18 1.45
N TYR A 80 -29.60 -2.85 0.73
CA TYR A 80 -30.45 -1.69 1.00
C TYR A 80 -31.18 -1.85 2.33
#